data_AF-C0C2E5-F1
#
_entry.id   AF-C0C2E5-F1
#
_cell.length_a   1.000
_cell.length_b   1.000
_cell.length_c   1.000
_cell.angle_alpha   90.00
_cell.angle_beta   90.00
_cell.angle_gamma   90.00
#
_symmetry.space_group_name_H-M   'P 1'
#
loop_
_entity.id
_entity.type
_entity.pdbx_description
1 polymer ?
#
loop_
_entity_poly.entity_id
_entity_poly.type
_entity_poly.pdbx_seq_one_letter_code
_entity_poly.pdbx_strand_id
1 'polypeptide(L)'
;MMKNIGIFIWRILENIVRFIIIKIFHMKLTDNDWDKIEQFIRFGIVGFSNTIISYSIYAAILLFLQKNKLIPRIDYILAQFIAFSLSVLWSFYWNRKCVFNAENENIFWPRALLKTYISYGFTGIVLNSILSIVWVRCFGMPKIIAPIINLLISVPLNFVLNKFWAFKKNDD
;
A
#
# COMPACT_ATOMS: atom_id res chain seq x y z
N MET A 1 11.53 6.74 26.09
CA MET A 1 11.43 8.00 25.30
C MET A 1 10.81 7.79 23.92
N MET A 2 11.30 6.84 23.10
CA MET A 2 10.73 6.54 21.75
C MET A 2 9.25 6.10 21.76
N LYS A 3 8.81 5.33 22.77
CA LYS A 3 7.40 4.91 22.91
C LYS A 3 6.44 6.10 23.08
N ASN A 4 6.87 7.17 23.76
CA ASN A 4 6.06 8.36 24.00
C ASN A 4 5.92 9.25 22.76
N ILE A 5 6.96 9.31 21.92
CA ILE A 5 6.93 10.08 20.67
C ILE A 5 5.95 9.46 19.67
N GLY A 6 5.96 8.13 19.53
CA GLY A 6 5.01 7.43 18.65
C GLY A 6 3.55 7.66 19.05
N ILE A 7 3.25 7.55 20.35
CA ILE A 7 1.90 7.81 20.89
C ILE A 7 1.50 9.27 20.66
N PHE A 8 2.43 10.22 20.81
CA PHE A 8 2.16 11.64 20.59
C PHE A 8 1.85 11.95 19.13
N ILE A 9 2.66 11.44 18.19
CA ILE A 9 2.43 11.59 16.73
C ILE A 9 1.09 10.96 16.35
N TRP A 10 0.81 9.76 16.86
CA TRP A 10 -0.46 9.08 16.60
C TRP A 10 -1.65 9.91 17.05
N ARG A 11 -1.60 10.46 18.27
CA ARG A 11 -2.67 11.31 18.82
C ARG A 11 -2.88 12.59 18.00
N ILE A 12 -1.79 13.21 17.51
CA ILE A 12 -1.89 14.37 16.61
C ILE A 12 -2.60 13.97 15.32
N LEU A 13 -2.17 12.86 14.70
CA LEU A 13 -2.75 12.38 13.44
C LEU A 13 -4.22 12.05 13.61
N GLU A 14 -4.59 11.35 14.69
CA GLU A 14 -5.98 11.07 15.05
C GLU A 14 -6.81 12.36 15.18
N ASN A 15 -6.32 13.35 15.92
CA ASN A 15 -7.03 14.61 16.11
C ASN A 15 -7.22 15.36 14.78
N ILE A 16 -6.21 15.37 13.91
CA ILE A 16 -6.30 16.00 12.58
C ILE A 16 -7.36 15.30 11.73
N VAL A 17 -7.36 13.96 11.69
CA VAL A 17 -8.31 13.20 10.89
C VAL A 17 -9.73 13.37 11.41
N ARG A 18 -9.95 13.26 12.73
CA ARG A 18 -11.27 13.51 13.35
C ARG A 18 -11.77 14.92 13.01
N PHE A 19 -10.90 15.92 13.11
CA PHE A 19 -11.23 17.29 12.75
C PHE A 19 -11.63 17.43 11.28
N ILE A 20 -10.85 16.84 10.36
CA ILE A 20 -11.17 16.82 8.92
C ILE A 20 -12.53 16.18 8.67
N ILE A 21 -12.80 15.01 9.24
CA ILE A 21 -14.05 14.28 8.97
C ILE A 21 -15.27 15.01 9.56
N ILE A 22 -15.18 15.48 10.80
CA ILE A 22 -16.30 16.16 11.46
C ILE A 22 -16.56 17.52 10.79
N LYS A 23 -15.50 18.26 10.44
CA LYS A 23 -15.64 19.64 9.94
C LYS A 23 -15.85 19.72 8.43
N ILE A 24 -15.28 18.81 7.64
CA ILE A 24 -15.39 18.83 6.17
C ILE A 24 -16.53 17.93 5.70
N PHE A 25 -16.67 16.74 6.28
CA PHE A 25 -17.69 15.78 5.86
C PHE A 25 -18.97 15.81 6.71
N HIS A 26 -18.99 16.52 7.84
CA HIS A 26 -20.13 16.61 8.77
C HIS A 26 -20.72 15.25 9.15
N MET A 27 -19.90 14.20 9.14
CA MET A 27 -20.32 12.85 9.48
C MET A 27 -20.29 12.65 11.00
N LYS A 28 -21.36 12.03 11.54
CA LYS A 28 -21.34 11.51 12.91
C LYS A 28 -20.47 10.25 12.93
N LEU A 29 -19.30 10.34 13.55
CA LEU A 29 -18.38 9.21 13.71
C LEU A 29 -18.84 8.33 14.88
N THR A 30 -19.26 7.11 14.59
CA THR A 30 -19.39 6.05 15.60
C THR A 30 -18.02 5.41 15.85
N ASP A 31 -17.80 4.82 17.02
CA ASP A 31 -16.52 4.13 17.33
C ASP A 31 -16.17 3.05 16.29
N ASN A 32 -17.16 2.30 15.80
CA ASN A 32 -16.97 1.27 14.78
C ASN A 32 -16.57 1.83 13.40
N ASP A 33 -16.93 3.09 13.10
CA ASP A 33 -16.48 3.75 11.87
C ASP A 33 -15.07 4.30 12.01
N TRP A 34 -14.71 4.74 13.22
CA TRP A 34 -13.35 5.13 13.54
C TRP A 34 -12.36 3.98 13.37
N ASP A 35 -12.70 2.76 13.82
CA ASP A 35 -11.85 1.57 13.65
C ASP A 35 -11.52 1.30 12.17
N LYS A 36 -12.50 1.49 11.28
CA LYS A 36 -12.30 1.32 9.83
C LYS A 36 -11.36 2.40 9.27
N ILE A 37 -11.50 3.64 9.72
CA ILE A 37 -10.64 4.76 9.31
C ILE A 37 -9.22 4.55 9.82
N GLU A 38 -9.06 4.13 11.08
CA GLU A 38 -7.76 3.78 11.66
C GLU A 38 -7.07 2.67 10.85
N GLN A 39 -7.79 1.60 10.49
CA GLN A 39 -7.26 0.55 9.62
C GLN A 39 -6.80 1.12 8.27
N PHE A 40 -7.58 2.02 7.66
CA PHE A 40 -7.21 2.67 6.41
C PHE A 40 -5.95 3.54 6.55
N ILE A 41 -5.82 4.30 7.65
CA ILE A 41 -4.63 5.10 7.94
C ILE A 41 -3.40 4.20 8.10
N ARG A 42 -3.51 3.13 8.89
CA ARG A 42 -2.42 2.17 9.09
C ARG A 42 -2.03 1.51 7.76
N PHE A 43 -3.01 1.16 6.92
CA PHE A 43 -2.76 0.66 5.56
C PHE A 43 -2.01 1.68 4.71
N GLY A 44 -2.40 2.96 4.76
CA GLY A 44 -1.70 4.05 4.08
C GLY A 44 -0.25 4.20 4.53
N ILE A 45 0.02 4.11 5.85
CA ILE A 45 1.38 4.17 6.41
C ILE A 45 2.21 2.97 5.95
N VAL A 46 1.64 1.76 5.96
CA VAL A 46 2.31 0.56 5.44
C VAL A 46 2.57 0.69 3.94
N GLY A 47 1.62 1.22 3.17
CA GLY A 47 1.76 1.49 1.75
C GLY A 47 2.87 2.51 1.43
N PHE A 48 2.95 3.59 2.21
CA PHE A 48 4.02 4.58 2.06
C PHE A 48 5.39 3.98 2.40
N SER A 49 5.46 3.21 3.49
CA SER A 49 6.68 2.49 3.89
C SER A 49 7.11 1.50 2.81
N ASN A 50 6.14 0.83 2.17
CA ASN A 50 6.38 -0.07 1.06
C ASN A 50 7.04 0.63 -0.13
N THR A 51 6.61 1.85 -0.48
CA THR A 51 7.23 2.64 -1.55
C THR A 51 8.69 2.98 -1.24
N ILE A 52 8.97 3.43 -0.01
CA ILE A 52 10.34 3.76 0.41
C ILE A 52 11.25 2.53 0.34
N ILE A 53 10.76 1.38 0.83
CA ILE A 53 11.52 0.14 0.86
C ILE A 53 11.70 -0.44 -0.54
N SER A 54 10.66 -0.40 -1.38
CA SER A 54 10.76 -0.81 -2.78
C SER A 54 11.86 -0.02 -3.50
N TYR A 55 11.87 1.31 -3.35
CA TYR A 55 12.90 2.16 -3.95
C TYR A 55 14.30 1.88 -3.37
N SER A 56 14.41 1.70 -2.05
CA SER A 56 15.67 1.39 -1.37
C SER A 56 16.26 0.06 -1.84
N ILE A 57 15.44 -0.98 -1.94
CA ILE A 57 15.84 -2.30 -2.44
C ILE A 57 16.26 -2.22 -3.91
N TYR A 58 15.48 -1.53 -4.74
CA TYR A 58 15.81 -1.31 -6.14
C TYR A 58 17.18 -0.64 -6.29
N ALA A 59 17.42 0.46 -5.57
CA ALA A 59 18.67 1.20 -5.62
C ALA A 59 19.86 0.35 -5.13
N ALA A 60 19.68 -0.39 -4.03
CA ALA A 60 20.73 -1.26 -3.49
C ALA A 60 21.14 -2.37 -4.48
N ILE A 61 20.15 -3.05 -5.10
CA ILE A 61 20.40 -4.12 -6.07
C ILE A 61 21.02 -3.56 -7.35
N LEU A 62 20.54 -2.41 -7.84
CA LEU A 62 21.09 -1.76 -9.02
C LEU A 62 22.57 -1.39 -8.82
N LEU A 63 22.90 -0.75 -7.70
CA LEU A 63 24.29 -0.39 -7.36
C LEU A 63 25.18 -1.62 -7.22
N PHE A 64 24.68 -2.70 -6.62
CA PHE A 64 25.40 -3.97 -6.50
C PHE A 64 25.69 -4.61 -7.86
N LEU A 65 24.68 -4.65 -8.75
CA LEU A 65 24.81 -5.25 -10.09
C LEU A 65 25.74 -4.42 -11.00
N GLN A 66 25.64 -3.09 -10.94
CA GLN A 66 26.51 -2.18 -11.70
C GLN A 66 27.96 -2.30 -11.25
N LYS A 67 28.21 -2.37 -9.93
CA LYS A 67 29.56 -2.50 -9.36
C LYS A 67 30.25 -3.80 -9.79
N ASN A 68 29.49 -4.89 -9.91
CA ASN A 68 30.03 -6.20 -10.26
C ASN A 68 30.10 -6.46 -11.79
N LYS A 69 29.64 -5.52 -12.63
CA LYS A 69 29.56 -5.65 -14.11
C LYS A 69 28.90 -6.95 -14.59
N LEU A 70 28.05 -7.58 -13.77
CA LEU A 70 27.57 -8.93 -14.02
C LEU A 70 26.66 -9.01 -15.27
N ILE A 71 25.81 -7.99 -15.50
CA ILE A 71 24.87 -7.96 -16.65
C ILE A 71 24.51 -6.50 -17.05
N PRO A 72 25.32 -5.82 -17.87
CA PRO A 72 25.02 -4.46 -18.34
C PRO A 72 23.92 -4.52 -19.42
N ARG A 73 22.63 -4.47 -19.03
CA ARG A 73 21.42 -4.27 -19.86
C ARG A 73 20.14 -4.81 -19.20
N ILE A 74 20.24 -5.81 -18.31
CA ILE A 74 19.08 -6.46 -17.66
C ILE A 74 19.07 -6.19 -16.15
N ASP A 75 20.13 -5.60 -15.62
CA ASP A 75 20.32 -5.22 -14.23
C ASP A 75 19.15 -4.42 -13.64
N TYR A 76 18.61 -3.44 -14.38
CA TYR A 76 17.47 -2.66 -13.91
C TYR A 76 16.15 -3.44 -13.89
N ILE A 77 15.92 -4.35 -14.85
CA ILE A 77 14.70 -5.18 -14.91
C ILE A 77 14.71 -6.18 -13.75
N LEU A 78 15.86 -6.82 -13.52
CA LEU A 78 16.04 -7.77 -12.42
C LEU A 78 15.91 -7.06 -11.07
N ALA A 79 16.54 -5.89 -10.90
CA ALA A 79 16.39 -5.07 -9.71
C ALA A 79 14.93 -4.69 -9.46
N GLN A 80 14.20 -4.28 -10.50
CA GLN A 80 12.78 -3.93 -10.40
C GLN A 80 11.92 -5.12 -9.97
N PHE A 81 12.16 -6.31 -10.54
CA PHE A 81 11.41 -7.51 -10.21
C PHE A 81 11.63 -7.96 -8.77
N ILE A 82 12.89 -7.97 -8.30
CA ILE A 82 13.23 -8.32 -6.92
C ILE A 82 12.69 -7.28 -5.94
N ALA A 83 12.85 -5.98 -6.26
CA ALA A 83 12.34 -4.90 -5.46
C ALA A 83 10.81 -4.96 -5.32
N PHE A 84 10.09 -5.22 -6.42
CA PHE A 84 8.64 -5.42 -6.37
C PHE A 84 8.29 -6.61 -5.48
N SER A 85 8.92 -7.76 -5.70
CA SER A 85 8.63 -8.99 -4.95
C SER A 85 8.84 -8.83 -3.44
N LEU A 86 9.98 -8.26 -3.03
CA LEU A 86 10.29 -8.01 -1.62
C LEU A 86 9.40 -6.91 -1.02
N SER A 87 9.03 -5.90 -1.80
CA SER A 87 8.09 -4.87 -1.34
C SER A 87 6.71 -5.47 -1.04
N VAL A 88 6.18 -6.33 -1.91
CA VAL A 88 4.87 -6.98 -1.65
C VAL A 88 4.93 -7.84 -0.40
N LEU A 89 6.03 -8.57 -0.16
CA LEU A 89 6.24 -9.33 1.08
C LEU A 89 6.26 -8.43 2.31
N TRP A 90 7.00 -7.32 2.24
CA TRP A 90 7.04 -6.33 3.31
C TRP A 90 5.63 -5.79 3.61
N SER A 91 4.93 -5.35 2.58
CA SER A 91 3.58 -4.83 2.70
C SER A 91 2.63 -5.87 3.30
N PHE A 92 2.71 -7.13 2.85
CA PHE A 92 1.90 -8.21 3.37
C PHE A 92 2.17 -8.49 4.85
N TYR A 93 3.45 -8.57 5.24
CA TYR A 93 3.85 -8.80 6.63
C TYR A 93 3.28 -7.73 7.57
N TRP A 94 3.46 -6.45 7.22
CA TRP A 94 2.99 -5.34 8.04
C TRP A 94 1.48 -5.14 7.98
N ASN A 95 0.83 -5.38 6.84
CA ASN A 95 -0.62 -5.35 6.76
C ASN A 95 -1.25 -6.44 7.64
N ARG A 96 -0.71 -7.67 7.59
CA ARG A 96 -1.18 -8.77 8.45
C ARG A 96 -1.03 -8.43 9.93
N LYS A 97 0.16 -7.94 10.32
CA LYS A 97 0.53 -7.73 11.73
C LYS A 97 -0.04 -6.45 12.34
N CYS A 98 0.02 -5.34 11.62
CA CYS A 98 -0.29 -4.01 12.18
C CYS A 98 -1.62 -3.41 11.74
N VAL A 99 -2.13 -3.81 10.57
CA VAL A 99 -3.39 -3.25 10.02
C VAL A 99 -4.57 -4.14 10.37
N PHE A 100 -4.45 -5.44 10.13
CA PHE A 100 -5.57 -6.37 10.28
C PHE A 100 -5.50 -7.23 11.55
N ASN A 101 -4.39 -7.18 12.31
CA ASN A 101 -4.15 -8.05 13.48
C ASN A 101 -4.50 -9.54 13.23
N ALA A 102 -4.33 -9.99 11.98
CA ALA A 102 -4.71 -11.31 11.48
C ALA A 102 -3.70 -12.41 11.88
N GLU A 103 -2.95 -12.20 12.97
CA GLU A 103 -2.09 -13.22 13.59
C GLU A 103 -2.92 -14.19 14.44
N ASN A 104 -4.04 -13.74 15.02
CA ASN A 104 -4.90 -14.54 15.89
C ASN A 104 -6.06 -15.24 15.16
N GLU A 105 -6.18 -15.07 13.84
CA GLU A 105 -7.23 -15.68 13.03
C GLU A 105 -6.68 -16.88 12.24
N ASN A 106 -7.49 -17.91 12.03
CA ASN A 106 -7.21 -19.12 11.23
C ASN A 106 -7.05 -18.84 9.72
N ILE A 107 -6.36 -17.75 9.35
CA ILE A 107 -6.12 -17.40 7.95
C ILE A 107 -4.89 -18.16 7.46
N PHE A 108 -5.07 -18.98 6.43
CA PHE A 108 -3.99 -19.70 5.77
C PHE A 108 -3.04 -18.71 5.07
N TRP A 109 -1.91 -18.41 5.72
CA TRP A 109 -0.97 -17.35 5.35
C TRP A 109 -0.48 -17.40 3.88
N PRO A 110 -0.16 -18.57 3.29
CA PRO A 110 0.24 -18.63 1.88
C PRO A 110 -0.86 -18.20 0.90
N ARG A 111 -2.14 -18.52 1.17
CA ARG A 111 -3.26 -18.08 0.33
C ARG A 111 -3.46 -16.57 0.42
N ALA A 112 -3.36 -16.00 1.62
CA ALA A 112 -3.44 -14.56 1.82
C ALA A 112 -2.28 -13.81 1.15
N LEU A 113 -1.07 -14.39 1.17
CA LEU A 113 0.09 -13.85 0.46
C LEU A 113 -0.16 -13.80 -1.05
N LEU A 114 -0.61 -14.91 -1.64
CA LEU A 114 -0.90 -14.98 -3.07
C LEU A 114 -1.97 -13.97 -3.50
N LYS A 115 -3.08 -13.87 -2.73
CA LYS A 115 -4.12 -12.86 -2.97
C LYS A 115 -3.58 -11.43 -2.86
N THR A 116 -2.66 -11.18 -1.92
CA THR A 116 -1.99 -9.88 -1.78
C THR A 116 -1.14 -9.57 -3.00
N TYR A 117 -0.34 -10.53 -3.49
CA TYR A 117 0.39 -10.39 -4.74
C TYR A 117 -0.53 -10.09 -5.93
N ILE A 118 -1.65 -10.79 -6.04
CA ILE A 118 -2.63 -10.56 -7.10
C ILE A 118 -3.23 -9.15 -6.96
N SER A 119 -3.58 -8.72 -5.74
CA SER A 119 -4.12 -7.38 -5.49
C SER A 119 -3.13 -6.28 -5.88
N TYR A 120 -1.89 -6.36 -5.39
CA TYR A 120 -0.85 -5.37 -5.68
C TYR A 120 -0.43 -5.38 -7.15
N GLY A 121 -0.36 -6.56 -7.78
CA GLY A 121 -0.08 -6.68 -9.22
C GLY A 121 -1.22 -6.12 -10.08
N PHE A 122 -2.46 -6.50 -9.76
CA PHE A 122 -3.65 -6.05 -10.49
C PHE A 122 -3.85 -4.54 -10.35
N THR A 123 -3.84 -4.01 -9.12
CA THR A 123 -4.01 -2.58 -8.88
C THR A 123 -2.81 -1.77 -9.38
N GLY A 124 -1.61 -2.27 -9.13
CA GLY A 124 -0.35 -1.61 -9.47
C GLY A 124 -0.08 -1.53 -10.96
N ILE A 125 -0.39 -2.58 -11.72
CA ILE A 125 -0.06 -2.69 -13.14
C ILE A 125 -1.31 -2.49 -14.00
N VAL A 126 -2.33 -3.33 -13.82
CA VAL A 126 -3.50 -3.37 -14.73
C VAL A 126 -4.37 -2.13 -14.55
N LEU A 127 -4.82 -1.88 -13.33
CA LEU A 127 -5.73 -0.76 -13.02
C LEU A 127 -5.06 0.59 -13.29
N ASN A 128 -3.82 0.79 -12.82
CA ASN A 128 -3.07 2.02 -13.09
C ASN A 128 -2.83 2.25 -14.59
N SER A 129 -2.60 1.20 -15.38
CA SER A 129 -2.43 1.34 -16.84
C SER A 129 -3.73 1.77 -17.51
N ILE A 130 -4.85 1.10 -17.17
CA ILE A 130 -6.18 1.44 -17.72
C ILE A 130 -6.56 2.87 -17.36
N LEU A 131 -6.46 3.24 -16.08
CA LEU A 131 -6.77 4.60 -15.63
C LEU A 131 -5.87 5.63 -16.32
N SER A 132 -4.57 5.38 -16.45
CA SER A 132 -3.65 6.29 -17.18
C SER A 132 -4.10 6.51 -18.62
N ILE A 133 -4.53 5.45 -19.33
CA ILE A 133 -5.04 5.54 -20.69
C ILE A 133 -6.32 6.38 -20.71
N VAL A 134 -7.25 6.15 -19.79
CA VAL A 134 -8.50 6.91 -19.69
C VAL A 134 -8.22 8.39 -19.44
N TRP A 135 -7.40 8.74 -18.44
CA TRP A 135 -7.11 10.13 -18.11
C TRP A 135 -6.40 10.87 -19.24
N VAL A 136 -5.38 10.25 -19.84
CA VAL A 136 -4.55 10.91 -20.85
C VAL A 136 -5.23 10.92 -22.22
N ARG A 137 -5.85 9.81 -22.64
CA ARG A 137 -6.45 9.71 -23.99
C ARG A 137 -7.90 10.16 -24.06
N CYS A 138 -8.72 9.88 -23.04
CA CYS A 138 -10.14 10.27 -23.07
C CYS A 138 -10.38 11.67 -22.50
N PHE A 139 -9.69 12.02 -21.40
CA PHE A 139 -9.88 13.31 -20.73
C PHE A 139 -8.79 14.34 -21.05
N GLY A 140 -7.77 13.99 -21.83
CA GLY A 140 -6.71 14.92 -22.24
C GLY A 140 -5.83 15.43 -21.10
N MET A 141 -5.80 14.75 -19.95
CA MET A 141 -5.03 15.21 -18.80
C MET A 141 -3.51 15.14 -19.04
N PRO A 142 -2.74 16.07 -18.44
CA PRO A 142 -1.29 15.99 -18.46
C PRO A 142 -0.78 14.68 -17.85
N LYS A 143 0.23 14.08 -18.49
CA LYS A 143 0.88 12.84 -18.04
C LYS A 143 1.49 12.92 -16.64
N ILE A 144 1.72 14.14 -16.13
CA ILE A 144 2.21 14.41 -14.77
C ILE A 144 1.10 14.24 -13.72
N ILE A 145 -0.14 14.59 -14.07
CA ILE A 145 -1.29 14.57 -13.14
C ILE A 145 -1.92 13.17 -13.07
N ALA A 146 -1.94 12.43 -14.19
CA ALA A 146 -2.56 11.11 -14.25
C ALA A 146 -2.05 10.12 -13.18
N PRO A 147 -0.74 9.98 -12.89
CA PRO A 147 -0.25 9.12 -11.81
C PRO A 147 -0.71 9.53 -10.41
N ILE A 148 -0.92 10.83 -10.16
CA ILE A 148 -1.38 11.33 -8.86
C ILE A 148 -2.84 10.91 -8.65
N ILE A 149 -3.69 11.09 -9.66
CA ILE A 149 -5.10 10.67 -9.61
C ILE A 149 -5.20 9.14 -9.49
N ASN A 150 -4.33 8.42 -10.19
CA ASN A 150 -4.23 6.97 -10.07
C ASN A 150 -3.92 6.52 -8.64
N LEU A 151 -3.01 7.20 -7.94
CA LEU A 151 -2.73 6.91 -6.53
C LEU A 151 -3.96 7.12 -5.65
N LEU A 152 -4.72 8.20 -5.87
CA LEU A 152 -5.95 8.48 -5.11
C LEU A 152 -7.02 7.39 -5.26
N ILE A 153 -7.06 6.70 -6.40
CA ILE A 153 -8.05 5.63 -6.67
C ILE A 153 -7.50 4.25 -6.30
N SER A 154 -6.25 3.97 -6.67
CA SER A 154 -5.62 2.67 -6.47
C SER A 154 -5.38 2.36 -4.99
N VAL A 155 -5.05 3.35 -4.16
CA VAL A 155 -4.80 3.12 -2.72
C VAL A 155 -6.07 2.68 -1.98
N PRO A 156 -7.22 3.39 -2.07
CA PRO A 156 -8.48 2.91 -1.49
C PRO A 156 -8.93 1.57 -2.04
N LEU A 157 -8.79 1.35 -3.35
CA LEU A 157 -9.22 0.10 -3.98
C LEU A 157 -8.34 -1.07 -3.51
N ASN A 158 -7.03 -0.88 -3.41
CA ASN A 158 -6.12 -1.89 -2.88
C ASN A 158 -6.38 -2.16 -1.39
N PHE A 159 -6.79 -1.15 -0.60
CA PHE A 159 -7.23 -1.38 0.78
C PHE A 159 -8.47 -2.27 0.82
N VAL A 160 -9.50 -1.97 0.01
CA VAL A 160 -10.74 -2.76 -0.07
C VAL A 160 -10.44 -4.20 -0.50
N LEU A 161 -9.62 -4.40 -1.53
CA LEU A 161 -9.22 -5.74 -1.96
C LEU A 161 -8.46 -6.50 -0.88
N ASN A 162 -7.48 -5.87 -0.22
CA ASN A 162 -6.75 -6.56 0.85
C ASN A 162 -7.69 -6.89 2.02
N LYS A 163 -8.54 -5.96 2.46
CA LYS A 163 -9.47 -6.16 3.56
C LYS A 163 -10.52 -7.24 3.29
N PHE A 164 -11.21 -7.16 2.15
CA PHE A 164 -12.37 -8.02 1.85
C PHE A 164 -12.04 -9.28 1.05
N TRP A 165 -10.83 -9.41 0.52
CA TRP A 165 -10.44 -10.59 -0.27
C TRP A 165 -9.19 -11.27 0.28
N ALA A 166 -8.09 -10.53 0.51
CA ALA A 166 -6.83 -11.12 0.98
C ALA A 166 -6.89 -11.56 2.45
N PHE A 167 -7.51 -10.75 3.30
CA PHE A 167 -7.65 -10.97 4.75
C PHE A 167 -9.09 -11.29 5.17
N LYS A 168 -9.95 -11.68 4.23
CA LYS A 168 -11.29 -12.18 4.59
C LYS A 168 -11.13 -13.49 5.35
N LYS A 169 -11.72 -13.56 6.55
CA LYS A 169 -11.91 -14.80 7.29
C LYS A 169 -12.73 -15.74 6.40
N ASN A 170 -12.17 -16.89 6.06
CA ASN A 170 -12.98 -17.98 5.53
C ASN A 170 -13.72 -18.55 6.74
N ASP A 171 -15.04 -18.40 6.77
CA ASP A 171 -15.90 -19.20 7.63
C ASP A 171 -15.86 -20.63 7.07
N ASP A 172 -14.83 -21.39 7.43
CA ASP A 172 -14.81 -22.85 7.33
C ASP A 172 -15.15 -23.42 8.72
#